data_AF-A0A7Y3J6H9-F1
#
_entry.id   AF-A0A7Y3J6H9-F1
#
_cell.length_a   1.000
_cell.length_b   1.000
_cell.length_c   1.000
_cell.angle_alpha   90.00
_cell.angle_beta   90.00
_cell.angle_gamma   90.00
#
_symmetry.space_group_name_H-M   'P 1'
#
loop_
_entity.id
_entity.type
_entity.pdbx_description
1 polymer ?
#
loop_
_entity_poly.entity_id
_entity_poly.type
_entity_poly.pdbx_seq_one_letter_code
_entity_poly.pdbx_strand_id
1 'polypeptide(L)' 'LIGRHRSPEELQLFRDKAAATVPIGRIGDAEDIAAAALFLASDDSRYMLGAELVVDGGMSQI' A
#
# COMPACT_ATOMS: atom_id res chain seq x y z
N LEU A 1 4.09 11.72 16.22
CA LEU A 1 2.82 12.14 15.59
C LEU A 1 3.14 13.15 14.48
N ILE A 2 3.45 12.65 13.28
CA ILE A 2 3.73 13.47 12.09
C ILE A 2 2.37 13.73 11.43
N GLY A 3 1.91 14.98 11.34
CA GLY A 3 0.77 15.26 10.45
C GLY A 3 -0.21 16.37 10.80
N ARG A 4 -0.05 17.15 11.87
CA ARG A 4 -1.08 18.16 12.19
C ARG A 4 -1.04 19.46 11.38
N HIS A 5 -0.02 19.70 10.54
CA HIS A 5 0.11 20.96 9.80
C HIS A 5 0.75 20.78 8.41
N ARG A 6 0.15 20.00 7.50
CA ARG A 6 0.49 20.07 6.07
C ARG A 6 -0.69 20.61 5.27
N SER A 7 -0.43 21.55 4.37
CA SER A 7 -1.43 22.02 3.41
C SER A 7 -1.81 20.90 2.42
N PRO A 8 -2.96 20.99 1.74
CA PRO A 8 -3.31 20.04 0.68
C PRO A 8 -2.23 19.92 -0.41
N GLU A 9 -1.59 21.03 -0.78
CA GLU A 9 -0.51 21.06 -1.78
C GLU A 9 0.75 20.33 -1.27
N GLU A 10 1.12 20.50 0.00
CA GLU A 10 2.25 19.79 0.60
C GLU A 10 1.99 18.29 0.70
N LEU A 11 0.74 17.88 0.94
CA LEU A 11 0.34 16.47 0.92
C LEU A 11 0.41 15.89 -0.49
N GLN A 12 -0.05 16.63 -1.50
CA GLN A 12 0.01 16.20 -2.88
C GLN A 12 1.46 16.07 -3.36
N LEU A 13 2.29 17.09 -3.10
CA LEU A 13 3.71 17.04 -3.44
C LEU A 13 4.44 15.87 -2.77
N PHE A 14 4.10 15.57 -1.50
CA PHE A 14 4.62 14.40 -0.83
C PHE A 14 4.19 13.11 -1.53
N ARG A 15 2.90 13.00 -1.90
CA ARG A 15 2.37 11.84 -2.61
C ARG A 15 3.07 11.63 -3.96
N ASP A 16 3.25 12.68 -4.75
CA ASP A 16 3.90 12.60 -6.05
C ASP A 16 5.36 12.15 -5.92
N LYS A 17 6.08 12.69 -4.93
CA LYS A 17 7.47 12.29 -4.65
C LYS A 17 7.59 10.84 -4.22
N ALA A 18 6.71 10.37 -3.33
CA ALA A 18 6.74 8.98 -2.90
C ALA A 18 6.25 8.03 -3.99
N ALA A 19 5.28 8.41 -4.83
CA ALA A 19 4.86 7.62 -5.99
C ALA A 19 6.03 7.36 -6.96
N ALA A 20 6.91 8.34 -7.16
CA ALA A 20 8.11 8.19 -8.00
C ALA A 20 9.13 7.17 -7.47
N THR A 21 9.08 6.82 -6.17
CA THR A 21 9.93 5.78 -5.59
C THR A 21 9.29 4.39 -5.60
N VAL A 22 7.96 4.31 -5.78
CA VAL A 22 7.25 3.03 -5.81
C VAL A 22 7.31 2.45 -7.24
N PRO A 23 7.68 1.18 -7.42
CA PRO A 23 7.85 0.60 -8.77
C PRO A 23 6.62 0.65 -9.66
N ILE A 24 5.42 0.44 -9.10
CA ILE A 24 4.16 0.56 -9.85
C ILE A 24 3.76 2.03 -10.16
N GLY A 25 4.53 3.01 -9.68
CA GLY A 25 4.35 4.43 -10.00
C GLY A 25 3.23 5.14 -9.26
N ARG A 26 2.69 4.55 -8.19
CA ARG A 26 1.69 5.17 -7.31
C ARG A 26 1.86 4.75 -5.86
N ILE A 27 1.41 5.59 -4.94
CA ILE A 27 1.22 5.18 -3.54
C ILE A 27 -0.02 4.29 -3.45
N GLY A 28 0.06 3.29 -2.58
CA GLY A 28 -1.09 2.43 -2.27
C GLY A 28 -2.19 3.20 -1.54
N ASP A 29 -3.44 2.88 -1.86
CA ASP A 29 -4.62 3.38 -1.18
C ASP A 29 -5.12 2.34 -0.15
N ALA A 30 -6.06 2.72 0.71
CA ALA A 30 -6.58 1.83 1.74
C ALA A 30 -7.25 0.58 1.13
N GLU A 31 -7.83 0.75 -0.06
CA GLU A 31 -8.50 -0.27 -0.85
C GLU A 31 -7.54 -1.39 -1.28
N ASP A 32 -6.26 -1.10 -1.53
CA ASP A 32 -5.27 -2.12 -1.90
C ASP A 32 -5.06 -3.12 -0.75
N ILE A 33 -4.99 -2.62 0.49
CA ILE A 33 -4.86 -3.45 1.70
C ILE A 33 -6.19 -4.13 2.04
N ALA A 34 -7.31 -3.43 1.87
CA ALA A 34 -8.64 -4.01 2.11
C ALA A 34 -8.90 -5.20 1.18
N ALA A 35 -8.52 -5.11 -0.09
CA ALA A 35 -8.64 -6.21 -1.04
C ALA A 35 -7.77 -7.42 -0.65
N ALA A 36 -6.53 -7.19 -0.22
CA ALA A 36 -5.65 -8.26 0.26
C ALA A 36 -6.18 -8.94 1.53
N ALA A 37 -6.69 -8.14 2.47
CA ALA A 37 -7.33 -8.66 3.68
C ALA A 37 -8.61 -9.46 3.35
N LEU A 38 -9.42 -8.98 2.40
CA LEU A 38 -10.61 -9.69 1.93
C LEU A 38 -10.26 -11.04 1.31
N PHE A 39 -9.21 -11.10 0.50
CA PHE A 39 -8.70 -12.36 -0.07
C PHE A 39 -8.24 -13.34 1.02
N LEU A 40 -7.47 -12.86 2.01
CA LEU A 40 -7.03 -13.70 3.14
C LEU A 40 -8.19 -14.15 4.03
N ALA A 41 -9.31 -13.44 4.02
CA ALA A 41 -10.52 -13.81 4.74
C ALA A 41 -11.46 -14.73 3.94
N SER A 42 -11.22 -14.93 2.63
CA SER A 42 -12.08 -15.75 1.76
C SER A 42 -11.63 -17.21 1.69
N ASP A 43 -12.51 -18.06 1.17
CA ASP A 43 -12.21 -19.49 0.92
C ASP A 43 -11.11 -19.70 -0.14
N ASP A 44 -10.80 -18.68 -0.96
CA ASP A 44 -9.77 -18.75 -2.00
C ASP A 44 -8.37 -18.89 -1.41
N SER A 45 -8.18 -18.47 -0.15
CA SER A 45 -6.92 -18.57 0.57
C SER A 45 -6.91 -19.66 1.66
N ARG A 46 -7.89 -20.59 1.67
CA ARG A 46 -8.11 -21.56 2.77
C ARG A 46 -6.93 -22.47 3.15
N TYR A 47 -5.88 -22.52 2.33
CA TYR A 47 -4.67 -23.32 2.58
C TYR A 47 -3.39 -22.48 2.67
N MET A 48 -3.51 -21.15 2.62
CA MET A 48 -2.41 -20.20 2.75
C MET A 48 -2.21 -19.83 4.22
N LEU A 49 -1.55 -20.70 4.97
CA LEU A 49 -1.28 -20.51 6.39
C LEU A 49 0.20 -20.21 6.63
N GLY A 50 0.48 -19.29 7.58
CA GLY A 50 1.85 -18.97 8.00
C GLY A 50 2.70 -18.23 6.95
N ALA A 51 2.08 -17.75 5.88
CA ALA A 51 2.74 -16.98 4.82
C ALA A 51 2.48 -15.48 4.99
N GLU A 52 3.45 -14.67 4.55
CA GLU A 52 3.30 -13.22 4.42
C GLU A 52 2.81 -12.86 3.02
N LEU A 53 1.80 -11.98 2.92
CA LEU A 53 1.34 -11.41 1.67
C LEU A 53 1.82 -9.96 1.58
N VAL A 54 2.84 -9.71 0.75
CA VAL A 54 3.42 -8.38 0.56
C VAL A 54 2.56 -7.57 -0.42
N VAL A 55 2.12 -6.39 0.02
CA VAL A 55 1.29 -5.46 -0.75
C VAL A 55 1.90 -4.05 -0.66
N ASP A 56 2.97 -3.82 -1.41
CA ASP A 56 3.82 -2.63 -1.29
C ASP A 56 4.13 -1.92 -2.63
N GLY A 57 3.42 -2.29 -3.70
CA GLY A 57 3.66 -1.73 -5.03
C GLY A 57 5.00 -2.14 -5.67
N GLY A 58 5.65 -3.19 -5.15
CA GLY A 58 6.90 -3.75 -5.65
C GLY A 58 8.15 -3.27 -4.91
N MET A 59 8.02 -2.45 -3.88
CA MET A 59 9.14 -1.84 -3.15
C MET A 59 10.15 -2.84 -2.60
N SER A 60 9.68 -4.01 -2.13
CA SER A 60 10.54 -5.06 -1.56
C SER A 60 11.14 -5.99 -2.62
N GLN A 61 10.87 -5.77 -3.90
CA GLN A 61 11.23 -6.69 -5.00
C GLN A 61 12.30 -6.14 -5.95
N ILE A 62 12.76 -4.90 -5.75
CA ILE A 62 13.81 -4.25 -6.56
C ILE A 62 14.89 -3.58 -5.71
#